data_AF-Q3M2I2-F1
#
_entry.id   AF-Q3M2I2-F1
#
_cell.length_a   1.000
_cell.length_b   1.000
_cell.length_c   1.000
_cell.angle_alpha   90.00
_cell.angle_beta   90.00
_cell.angle_gamma   90.00
#
_symmetry.space_group_name_H-M   'P 1'
#
loop_
_entity.id
_entity.type
_entity.pdbx_description
1 polymer ?
#
loop_
_entity_poly.entity_id
_entity_poly.type
_entity_poly.pdbx_seq_one_letter_code
_entity_poly.pdbx_strand_id
1 'polypeptide(L)'
;MYSAVSVKRGDIQRTVKRYWENVPGAIAYLKEAVRTWKGIKSPEAVFVAACKEGRKPEVQQAKSGVVAWFEWARKNRIVIAMSGDTVYTPDGEAVALAEMMRRCPVIEDSGTMARKSWG
;
A
#
# COMPACT_ATOMS: atom_id res chain seq x y z
N MET A 1 3.24 18.59 -9.40
CA MET A 1 4.72 18.66 -9.45
C MET A 1 5.15 19.42 -8.21
N TYR A 2 5.90 18.82 -7.29
CA TYR A 2 6.24 19.44 -6.00
C TYR A 2 7.04 20.73 -6.25
N SER A 3 6.33 21.87 -6.24
CA SER A 3 6.88 23.21 -6.38
C SER A 3 7.76 23.54 -5.17
N ALA A 4 8.65 24.51 -5.32
CA ALA A 4 9.68 24.91 -4.34
C ALA A 4 9.08 25.35 -2.99
N VAL A 5 8.64 24.39 -2.18
CA VAL A 5 8.36 24.57 -0.77
C VAL A 5 9.66 24.22 -0.06
N SER A 6 10.36 25.24 0.45
CA SER A 6 11.58 25.05 1.24
C SER A 6 11.25 24.29 2.52
N VAL A 7 11.47 22.99 2.53
CA VAL A 7 11.34 22.15 3.73
C VAL A 7 12.53 22.44 4.64
N LYS A 8 12.27 22.91 5.87
CA LYS A 8 13.34 23.14 6.85
C LYS A 8 13.77 21.81 7.47
N ARG A 9 15.04 21.70 7.86
CA ARG A 9 15.56 20.49 8.56
C ARG A 9 14.71 20.07 9.76
N GLY A 10 14.19 21.04 10.52
CA GLY A 10 13.30 20.79 11.66
C GLY A 10 11.97 20.12 11.27
N ASP A 11 11.47 20.35 10.06
CA ASP A 11 10.24 19.72 9.57
C ASP A 11 10.46 18.26 9.21
N ILE A 12 11.65 17.91 8.70
CA ILE A 12 12.04 16.53 8.42
C ILE A 12 12.12 15.74 9.74
N GLN A 13 12.84 16.25 10.73
CA GLN A 13 12.97 15.58 12.04
C GLN A 13 11.61 15.39 12.72
N ARG A 14 10.74 16.42 12.71
CA ARG A 14 9.39 16.31 13.26
C ARG A 14 8.54 15.26 12.54
N THR A 15 8.66 15.19 11.21
CA THR A 15 7.93 14.22 10.38
C THR A 15 8.41 12.80 10.65
N VAL A 16 9.72 12.55 10.69
CA VAL A 16 10.29 11.23 11.00
C VAL A 16 9.85 10.77 12.39
N LYS A 17 9.89 11.66 13.40
CA LYS A 17 9.45 11.31 14.76
C LYS A 17 7.96 10.98 14.83
N ARG A 18 7.12 11.67 14.07
CA ARG A 18 5.66 11.50 14.10
C ARG A 18 5.16 10.31 13.26
N TYR A 19 5.81 10.03 12.13
CA TYR A 19 5.36 9.04 11.14
C TYR A 19 6.43 7.96 10.91
N TRP A 20 7.09 7.52 11.98
CA TRP A 20 8.25 6.63 11.89
C TRP A 20 7.97 5.32 11.15
N GLU A 21 6.76 4.76 11.29
CA GLU A 21 6.31 3.54 10.60
C GLU A 21 6.24 3.69 9.07
N ASN A 22 6.01 4.93 8.60
CA ASN A 22 5.92 5.24 7.17
C ASN A 22 7.28 5.54 6.54
N VAL A 23 8.33 5.77 7.34
CA VAL A 23 9.66 6.18 6.86
C VAL A 23 10.25 5.17 5.86
N PRO A 24 10.23 3.84 6.08
CA PRO A 24 10.76 2.89 5.11
C PRO A 24 10.06 2.98 3.74
N GLY A 25 8.72 3.11 3.76
CA GLY A 25 7.90 3.26 2.55
C GLY A 25 8.15 4.57 1.83
N ALA A 26 8.27 5.68 2.58
CA ALA A 26 8.57 7.00 2.05
C ALA A 26 9.96 7.09 1.43
N ILE A 27 10.97 6.43 2.00
CA ILE A 27 12.32 6.31 1.39
C ILE A 27 12.24 5.57 0.06
N ALA A 28 11.50 4.46 0.02
CA ALA A 28 11.34 3.70 -1.22
C ALA A 28 10.62 4.51 -2.31
N TYR A 29 9.55 5.23 -1.93
CA TYR A 29 8.81 6.11 -2.82
C TYR A 29 9.69 7.24 -3.36
N LEU A 30 10.49 7.88 -2.50
CA LEU A 30 11.45 8.89 -2.92
C LEU A 30 12.47 8.35 -3.92
N LYS A 31 13.03 7.16 -3.67
CA LYS A 31 14.00 6.52 -4.57
C LYS A 31 13.40 6.29 -5.96
N GLU A 32 12.15 5.85 -6.03
CA GLU A 32 11.44 5.66 -7.30
C GLU A 32 11.17 7.00 -7.99
N ALA A 33 10.68 7.99 -7.26
CA ALA A 33 10.45 9.33 -7.78
C ALA A 33 11.74 9.94 -8.37
N VAL A 34 12.88 9.83 -7.69
CA VAL A 34 14.18 10.32 -8.19
C VAL A 34 14.61 9.63 -9.48
N ARG A 35 14.25 8.35 -9.66
CA ARG A 35 14.60 7.58 -10.87
C ARG A 35 13.68 7.87 -12.04
N THR A 36 12.42 8.22 -11.78
CA THR A 36 11.36 8.26 -12.80
C THR A 36 10.89 9.67 -13.14
N TRP A 37 10.89 10.59 -12.16
CA TRP A 37 10.38 11.94 -12.34
C TRP A 37 11.51 12.87 -12.77
N LYS A 38 11.38 13.49 -13.95
CA LYS A 38 12.30 14.53 -14.39
C LYS A 38 12.08 15.81 -13.59
N GLY A 39 13.15 16.36 -13.03
CA GLY A 39 13.14 17.71 -12.44
C GLY A 39 12.51 17.82 -11.05
N ILE A 40 12.75 16.84 -10.17
CA ILE A 40 12.39 17.00 -8.74
C ILE A 40 13.13 18.21 -8.17
N LYS A 41 12.37 19.24 -7.78
CA LYS A 41 12.91 20.49 -7.23
C LYS A 41 13.21 20.42 -5.73
N SER A 42 12.52 19.57 -4.98
CA SER A 42 12.79 19.30 -3.56
C SER A 42 12.48 17.85 -3.21
N PRO A 43 13.51 16.98 -3.16
CA PRO A 43 13.40 15.61 -2.66
C PRO A 43 12.86 15.54 -1.22
N GLU A 44 13.14 16.56 -0.40
CA GLU A 44 12.67 16.65 0.99
C GLU A 44 11.16 16.82 1.06
N ALA A 45 10.58 17.63 0.18
CA ALA A 45 9.13 17.82 0.10
C ALA A 45 8.42 16.52 -0.30
N VAL A 46 9.01 15.77 -1.24
CA VAL A 46 8.51 14.45 -1.66
C VAL A 46 8.57 13.47 -0.48
N PHE A 47 9.69 13.44 0.26
CA PHE A 47 9.83 12.58 1.44
C PHE A 47 8.82 12.92 2.54
N VAL A 48 8.68 14.21 2.89
CA VAL A 48 7.77 14.65 3.95
C VAL A 48 6.32 14.36 3.58
N ALA A 49 5.92 14.58 2.32
CA ALA A 49 4.59 14.23 1.84
C ALA A 49 4.35 12.71 1.91
N ALA A 50 5.31 11.92 1.44
CA ALA A 50 5.20 10.46 1.48
C ALA A 50 5.09 9.91 2.92
N CYS A 51 5.85 10.46 3.88
CA CYS A 51 5.74 10.09 5.29
C CYS A 51 4.36 10.43 5.87
N LYS A 52 3.84 11.64 5.60
CA LYS A 52 2.54 12.10 6.12
C LYS A 52 1.37 11.32 5.55
N GLU A 53 1.43 10.99 4.27
CA GLU A 53 0.36 10.32 3.53
C GLU A 53 0.52 8.79 3.51
N GLY A 54 1.60 8.25 4.09
CA GLY A 54 1.89 6.82 4.07
C GLY A 54 2.14 6.26 2.67
N ARG A 55 2.64 7.08 1.73
CA ARG A 55 2.88 6.65 0.34
C ARG A 55 4.00 5.62 0.29
N LYS A 56 3.79 4.62 -0.57
CA LYS A 56 4.76 3.57 -0.90
C LYS A 56 4.79 3.41 -2.42
N PRO A 57 5.89 2.91 -3.00
CA PRO A 57 5.91 2.45 -4.39
C PRO A 57 4.71 1.57 -4.72
N GLU A 58 4.18 1.68 -5.93
CA GLU A 58 3.03 0.86 -6.38
C GLU A 58 3.34 -0.64 -6.24
N VAL A 59 4.56 -1.06 -6.59
CA VAL A 59 5.02 -2.45 -6.42
C VAL A 59 5.03 -2.89 -4.95
N GLN A 60 5.37 -1.99 -4.01
CA GLN A 60 5.33 -2.31 -2.58
C GLN A 60 3.89 -2.31 -2.05
N GLN A 61 3.03 -1.43 -2.57
CA GLN A 61 1.62 -1.39 -2.23
C GLN A 61 0.90 -2.65 -2.71
N ALA A 62 1.15 -3.08 -3.95
CA ALA A 62 0.65 -4.34 -4.50
C ALA A 62 1.08 -5.54 -3.63
N LYS A 63 2.37 -5.62 -3.25
CA LYS A 63 2.85 -6.67 -2.33
C LYS A 63 2.15 -6.64 -0.97
N SER A 64 1.92 -5.46 -0.40
CA SER A 64 1.21 -5.34 0.87
C SER A 64 -0.27 -5.73 0.77
N GLY A 65 -0.94 -5.39 -0.34
CA GLY A 65 -2.33 -5.79 -0.60
C GLY A 65 -2.47 -7.29 -0.82
N VAL A 66 -1.53 -7.91 -1.53
CA VAL A 66 -1.47 -9.37 -1.72
C VAL A 66 -1.29 -10.09 -0.39
N VAL A 67 -0.39 -9.62 0.48
CA VAL A 67 -0.18 -10.22 1.80
C VAL A 67 -1.43 -10.07 2.67
N ALA A 68 -2.03 -8.88 2.73
CA ALA A 68 -3.24 -8.64 3.51
C ALA A 68 -4.42 -9.51 3.02
N TRP A 69 -4.58 -9.61 1.70
CA TRP A 69 -5.57 -10.49 1.10
C TRP A 69 -5.30 -11.96 1.43
N PHE A 70 -4.05 -12.43 1.33
CA PHE A 70 -3.70 -13.82 1.62
C PHE A 70 -3.99 -14.20 3.07
N GLU A 71 -3.63 -13.34 4.03
CA GLU A 71 -3.93 -13.57 5.46
C GLU A 71 -5.43 -13.66 5.72
N TRP A 72 -6.21 -12.74 5.14
CA TRP A 72 -7.68 -12.79 5.22
C TRP A 72 -8.24 -14.07 4.57
N ALA A 73 -7.80 -14.40 3.35
CA ALA A 73 -8.29 -15.55 2.60
C ALA A 73 -7.95 -16.87 3.32
N ARG A 74 -6.75 -16.96 3.91
CA ARG A 74 -6.32 -18.10 4.71
C ARG A 74 -7.15 -18.25 5.99
N LYS A 75 -7.43 -17.15 6.70
CA LYS A 75 -8.29 -17.15 7.89
C LYS A 75 -9.72 -17.64 7.57
N ASN A 76 -10.24 -17.28 6.41
CA ASN A 76 -11.55 -17.72 5.92
C ASN A 76 -11.51 -19.09 5.22
N ARG A 77 -10.38 -19.79 5.23
CA ARG A 77 -10.17 -21.10 4.58
C ARG A 77 -10.48 -21.10 3.08
N ILE A 78 -10.29 -19.97 2.42
CA ILE A 78 -10.43 -19.82 0.96
C ILE A 78 -9.17 -20.33 0.24
N VAL A 79 -8.00 -20.13 0.87
CA VAL A 79 -6.69 -20.61 0.39
C VAL A 79 -5.90 -21.24 1.55
N ILE A 80 -4.99 -22.17 1.23
CA ILE A 80 -4.12 -22.84 2.22
C ILE A 80 -2.65 -22.40 2.11
N ALA A 81 -2.19 -22.04 0.91
CA ALA A 81 -0.82 -21.65 0.63
C ALA A 81 -0.74 -20.71 -0.59
N MET A 82 0.37 -19.99 -0.72
CA MET A 82 0.67 -19.12 -1.86
C MET A 82 2.15 -19.25 -2.22
N SER A 83 2.45 -19.28 -3.52
CA SER A 83 3.81 -19.25 -4.06
C SER A 83 3.84 -18.37 -5.30
N GLY A 84 4.62 -17.28 -5.25
CA GLY A 84 4.61 -16.26 -6.31
C GLY A 84 3.18 -15.75 -6.58
N ASP A 85 2.75 -15.84 -7.83
CA ASP A 85 1.42 -15.42 -8.28
C ASP A 85 0.40 -16.57 -8.34
N THR A 86 0.62 -17.66 -7.60
CA THR A 86 -0.28 -18.83 -7.52
C THR A 86 -0.72 -19.09 -6.08
N VAL A 87 -2.01 -19.37 -5.90
CA VAL A 87 -2.62 -19.75 -4.62
C VAL A 87 -3.17 -21.16 -4.71
N TYR A 88 -3.17 -21.87 -3.58
CA TYR A 88 -3.67 -23.23 -3.47
C TYR A 88 -4.95 -23.25 -2.64
N THR A 89 -6.03 -23.84 -3.18
CA THR A 89 -7.31 -23.99 -2.49
C THR A 89 -7.29 -25.18 -1.52
N PRO A 90 -8.21 -25.26 -0.54
CA PRO A 90 -8.35 -26.45 0.30
C PRO A 90 -8.64 -27.74 -0.48
N ASP A 91 -9.26 -27.62 -1.65
CA ASP A 91 -9.56 -28.75 -2.55
C ASP A 91 -8.34 -29.21 -3.36
N GLY A 92 -7.19 -28.55 -3.20
CA GLY A 92 -5.94 -28.88 -3.87
C GLY A 92 -5.77 -28.23 -5.25
N GLU A 93 -6.62 -27.27 -5.62
CA GLU A 93 -6.51 -26.56 -6.88
C GLU A 93 -5.43 -25.47 -6.83
N ALA A 94 -4.64 -25.35 -7.88
CA ALA A 94 -3.72 -24.24 -8.10
C ALA A 94 -4.39 -23.17 -8.97
N VAL A 95 -4.59 -21.98 -8.42
CA VAL A 95 -5.30 -20.88 -9.09
C VAL A 95 -4.40 -19.65 -9.15
N ALA A 96 -4.46 -18.89 -10.24
CA ALA A 96 -3.75 -17.62 -10.34
C ALA A 96 -4.23 -16.64 -9.26
N LEU A 97 -3.29 -16.00 -8.56
CA LEU A 97 -3.56 -15.05 -7.47
C LEU A 97 -4.53 -13.95 -7.91
N ALA A 98 -4.28 -13.33 -9.06
CA ALA A 98 -5.12 -12.25 -9.58
C ALA A 98 -6.57 -12.70 -9.88
N GLU A 99 -6.73 -13.94 -10.34
CA GLU A 99 -8.06 -14.54 -10.57
C GLU A 99 -8.76 -14.79 -9.23
N MET A 100 -8.05 -15.36 -8.25
CA MET A 100 -8.62 -15.63 -6.93
C MET A 100 -8.99 -14.36 -6.18
N MET A 101 -8.17 -13.31 -6.26
CA MET A 101 -8.47 -11.99 -5.69
C MET A 101 -9.69 -11.33 -6.33
N ARG A 102 -9.98 -11.61 -7.61
CA ARG A 102 -11.20 -11.14 -8.29
C ARG A 102 -12.44 -11.89 -7.83
N ARG A 103 -12.34 -13.21 -7.61
CA ARG A 103 -13.43 -14.05 -7.10
C ARG A 103 -13.76 -13.73 -5.63
N CYS A 104 -12.72 -13.45 -4.84
CA CYS A 104 -12.82 -13.23 -3.41
C CYS A 104 -12.16 -11.89 -3.03
N PRO A 105 -12.76 -10.74 -3.35
CA PRO A 105 -12.24 -9.46 -2.88
C PRO A 105 -12.29 -9.40 -1.35
N VAL A 106 -11.35 -8.69 -0.72
CA VAL A 106 -11.44 -8.40 0.73
C VAL A 106 -12.70 -7.58 0.96
N ILE A 107 -13.72 -8.17 1.59
CA ILE A 107 -14.87 -7.43 2.09
C ILE A 107 -14.41 -6.83 3.40
N GLU A 108 -14.03 -5.56 3.40
CA GLU A 108 -13.98 -4.80 4.65
C GLU A 108 -15.39 -4.84 5.23
N ASP A 109 -15.50 -5.42 6.42
CA ASP A 109 -16.74 -5.45 7.18
C ASP A 109 -17.18 -4.00 7.40
N SER A 110 -18.03 -3.53 6.49
CA SER A 110 -18.63 -2.20 6.48
C SER A 110 -19.75 -2.16 7.53
N GLY A 111 -19.46 -2.66 8.73
CA GLY A 111 -20.25 -2.46 9.92
C GLY A 111 -20.12 -1.00 10.32
N THR A 112 -21.01 -0.17 9.75
CA THR A 112 -21.23 1.27 9.97
C THR A 112 -20.93 2.10 8.71
N MET A 113 -21.76 1.99 7.68
CA MET A 113 -22.26 3.15 6.92
C MET A 113 -23.46 2.77 6.04
N ALA A 114 -24.59 3.42 6.36
CA ALA A 114 -25.64 3.83 5.43
C ALA A 114 -26.51 2.75 4.76
N ARG A 115 -27.41 2.16 5.56
CA ARG A 115 -28.83 2.09 5.15
C ARG A 115 -29.38 3.54 5.16
N LYS A 116 -29.13 4.31 4.10
CA LYS A 116 -29.89 5.51 3.72
C LYS A 116 -30.12 5.43 2.21
N SER A 117 -31.30 4.93 1.86
CA SER A 117 -32.32 5.70 1.14
C SER A 117 -31.85 6.08 -0.24
N TRP A 118 -32.27 5.30 -1.25
CA TRP A 118 -32.89 5.83 -2.46
C TRP A 118 -34.33 5.29 -2.46
N GLY A 119 -35.28 6.21 -2.66
CA GLY A 119 -36.70 6.08 -2.37
C GLY A 119 -37.16 7.38 -1.75
#